data_AF-A0A3S2UHD4-F1
#
_entry.id   AF-A0A3S2UHD4-F1
#
_cell.length_a   1.000
_cell.length_b   1.000
_cell.length_c   1.000
_cell.angle_alpha   90.00
_cell.angle_beta   90.00
_cell.angle_gamma   90.00
#
_symmetry.space_group_name_H-M   'P 1'
#
loop_
_entity.id
_entity.type
_entity.pdbx_description
1 polymer ?
#
loop_
_entity_poly.entity_id
_entity_poly.type
_entity_poly.pdbx_seq_one_letter_code
_entity_poly.pdbx_strand_id
1 'polypeptide(L)'
;MLWHGLAWTGVLVLWGLWSTFCWLARWVVGWEGWQRGGDWAAHVPEIPMPEWLSAWLGLGWVQALREALLEWGPALQAWVQSWPDLSGWASLLIWGLWGLGSVLLFIAGLALSGLIALVRRSRGRTVSTGG
;
A
#
# COMPACT_ATOMS: atom_id res chain seq x y z
N MET A 1 -13.76 -23.97 7.35
CA MET A 1 -12.43 -23.70 6.77
C MET A 1 -12.47 -22.52 5.81
N LEU A 2 -13.41 -22.47 4.86
CA LEU A 2 -13.58 -21.37 3.89
C LEU A 2 -13.64 -19.95 4.51
N TRP A 3 -14.34 -19.77 5.64
CA TRP A 3 -14.44 -18.44 6.27
C TRP A 3 -13.15 -17.88 6.85
N HIS A 4 -12.27 -18.74 7.39
CA HIS A 4 -10.94 -18.27 7.82
C HIS A 4 -10.07 -17.97 6.60
N GLY A 5 -10.20 -18.77 5.54
CA GLY A 5 -9.53 -18.54 4.27
C GLY A 5 -9.86 -17.16 3.69
N LEU A 6 -11.14 -16.83 3.50
CA LEU A 6 -11.56 -15.52 2.98
C LEU A 6 -11.09 -14.33 3.83
N ALA A 7 -11.16 -14.45 5.15
CA ALA A 7 -10.68 -13.42 6.07
C ALA A 7 -9.17 -13.16 5.88
N TRP A 8 -8.37 -14.22 5.83
CA TRP A 8 -6.93 -14.12 5.59
C TRP A 8 -6.60 -13.65 4.17
N THR A 9 -7.37 -14.04 3.15
CA THR A 9 -7.21 -13.52 1.79
C THR A 9 -7.41 -12.01 1.76
N GLY A 10 -8.44 -11.49 2.43
CA GLY A 10 -8.66 -10.04 2.54
C GLY A 10 -7.50 -9.33 3.24
N VAL A 11 -7.00 -9.89 4.34
CA VAL A 11 -5.82 -9.36 5.06
C VAL A 11 -4.58 -9.40 4.17
N LEU A 12 -4.37 -10.46 3.39
CA LEU A 12 -3.23 -10.59 2.48
C LEU A 12 -3.30 -9.61 1.31
N VAL A 13 -4.48 -9.40 0.71
CA VAL A 13 -4.68 -8.41 -0.35
C VAL A 13 -4.42 -7.01 0.21
N LEU A 14 -4.96 -6.69 1.38
CA LEU A 14 -4.75 -5.40 2.02
C LEU A 14 -3.28 -5.17 2.41
N TRP A 15 -2.60 -6.21 2.89
CA TRP A 15 -1.17 -6.19 3.19
C TRP A 15 -0.31 -6.01 1.93
N GLY A 16 -0.70 -6.65 0.82
CA GLY A 16 -0.08 -6.46 -0.49
C GLY A 16 -0.24 -5.03 -0.99
N LEU A 17 -1.45 -4.46 -0.94
CA LEU A 17 -1.72 -3.07 -1.31
C LEU A 17 -0.93 -2.09 -0.43
N TRP A 18 -0.93 -2.30 0.88
CA TRP A 18 -0.17 -1.50 1.84
C TRP A 18 1.34 -1.54 1.54
N SER A 19 1.89 -2.73 1.33
CA SER A 19 3.31 -2.91 1.02
C SER A 19 3.68 -2.24 -0.30
N THR A 20 2.82 -2.36 -1.31
CA THR A 20 3.00 -1.70 -2.62
C THR A 20 3.01 -0.18 -2.47
N PHE A 21 2.10 0.37 -1.66
CA PHE A 21 2.04 1.81 -1.38
C PHE A 21 3.30 2.32 -0.66
N CYS A 22 3.77 1.62 0.37
CA CYS A 22 5.01 1.98 1.07
C CYS A 22 6.24 1.93 0.15
N TRP A 23 6.30 0.95 -0.75
CA TRP A 23 7.37 0.82 -1.74
C TRP A 23 7.34 1.93 -2.79
N LEU A 24 6.15 2.28 -3.29
CA LEU A 24 5.97 3.42 -4.19
C LEU A 24 6.41 4.72 -3.52
N ALA A 25 6.01 4.95 -2.26
CA ALA A 25 6.43 6.12 -1.49
C ALA A 25 7.97 6.18 -1.36
N ARG A 26 8.63 5.03 -1.10
CA ARG A 26 10.10 4.94 -1.05
C ARG A 26 10.75 5.32 -2.38
N TRP A 27 10.19 4.82 -3.47
CA TRP A 27 10.68 5.11 -4.83
C TRP A 27 10.54 6.59 -5.17
N VAL A 28 9.38 7.19 -4.90
CA VAL A 28 9.10 8.60 -5.17
C VAL A 28 10.01 9.51 -4.36
N VAL A 29 10.18 9.26 -3.06
CA VAL A 29 11.05 10.08 -2.20
C VAL A 29 12.53 9.93 -2.58
N GLY A 30 12.95 8.75 -3.05
CA GLY A 30 14.31 8.51 -3.53
C GLY A 30 14.58 8.97 -4.96
N TRP A 31 13.57 9.44 -5.68
CA TRP A 31 13.73 9.79 -7.09
C TRP A 31 14.50 11.10 -7.25
N GLU A 32 15.60 11.05 -7.98
CA GLU A 32 16.51 12.20 -8.17
C GLU A 32 15.83 13.39 -8.87
N GLY A 33 14.87 13.15 -9.76
CA GLY A 33 14.11 14.21 -10.43
C GLY A 33 13.30 15.06 -9.45
N TRP A 34 12.80 14.43 -8.39
CA TRP A 34 12.05 15.07 -7.32
C TRP A 34 12.95 15.83 -6.33
N GLN A 35 14.08 15.21 -5.98
CA GLN A 35 15.07 15.75 -5.03
C GLN A 35 15.82 16.97 -5.58
N ARG A 36 16.08 17.02 -6.89
CA ARG A 36 16.85 18.11 -7.53
C ARG A 36 16.03 19.36 -7.82
N GLY A 37 14.71 19.35 -7.60
CA GLY A 37 13.84 20.50 -7.82
C GLY A 37 13.81 21.02 -9.27
N GLY A 38 14.32 20.24 -10.23
CA GLY A 38 14.29 20.55 -11.65
C GLY A 38 12.92 20.29 -12.26
N ASP A 39 12.80 20.52 -13.57
CA ASP A 39 11.59 20.30 -14.37
C ASP A 39 11.26 18.79 -14.49
N TRP A 40 10.89 18.17 -13.38
CA TRP A 40 10.53 16.75 -13.30
C TRP A 40 9.34 16.44 -14.22
N ALA A 41 8.46 17.42 -14.47
CA ALA A 41 7.34 17.30 -15.39
C ALA A 41 7.81 17.03 -16.82
N ALA A 42 8.90 17.67 -17.26
CA ALA A 42 9.52 17.38 -18.55
C ALA A 42 10.11 15.97 -18.65
N HIS A 43 10.40 15.31 -17.53
CA HIS A 43 10.99 13.97 -17.48
C HIS A 43 9.94 12.85 -17.28
N VAL A 44 8.68 13.19 -16.93
CA VAL A 44 7.57 12.22 -16.87
C VAL A 44 7.37 11.48 -18.21
N PRO A 45 7.46 12.15 -19.38
CA PRO A 45 7.49 11.49 -20.69
C PRO A 45 8.55 10.40 -20.82
N GLU A 46 9.71 10.62 -20.23
CA GLU A 46 10.92 9.81 -20.40
C GLU A 46 10.97 8.57 -19.48
N ILE A 47 10.09 8.48 -18.48
CA ILE A 47 10.00 7.30 -17.60
C ILE A 47 9.64 6.09 -18.47
N PRO A 48 10.58 5.14 -18.66
CA PRO A 48 10.34 3.98 -19.50
C PRO A 48 9.34 3.07 -18.78
N MET A 49 8.15 2.93 -19.36
CA MET A 49 7.16 1.98 -18.85
C MET A 49 7.62 0.58 -19.24
N PRO A 50 7.79 -0.36 -18.29
CA PRO A 50 8.17 -1.72 -18.63
C PRO A 50 7.16 -2.35 -19.59
N GLU A 51 7.65 -3.03 -20.63
CA GLU A 51 6.84 -3.68 -21.67
C GLU A 51 5.74 -4.60 -21.11
N TRP A 52 6.08 -5.36 -20.06
CA TRP A 52 5.14 -6.26 -19.38
C TRP A 52 3.99 -5.50 -18.70
N LEU A 53 4.25 -4.28 -18.24
CA LEU A 53 3.29 -3.43 -17.54
C LEU A 53 2.42 -2.67 -18.54
N SER A 54 3.00 -2.18 -19.64
CA SER A 54 2.23 -1.55 -20.72
C SER A 54 1.28 -2.53 -21.41
N ALA A 55 1.68 -3.79 -21.58
CA ALA A 55 0.82 -4.83 -22.14
C ALA A 55 -0.39 -5.14 -21.26
N TRP A 56 -0.24 -5.00 -19.94
CA TRP A 56 -1.30 -5.26 -18.96
C TRP A 56 -2.24 -4.06 -18.75
N LEU A 57 -1.70 -2.84 -18.65
CA LEU A 57 -2.50 -1.64 -18.40
C LEU A 57 -3.12 -1.06 -19.67
N GLY A 58 -2.48 -1.24 -20.84
CA GLY A 58 -2.88 -0.58 -22.08
C GLY A 58 -2.51 0.92 -22.11
N LEU A 59 -2.40 1.47 -23.31
CA LEU A 59 -1.90 2.84 -23.53
C LEU A 59 -2.77 3.92 -22.86
N GLY A 60 -4.09 3.74 -22.79
CA GLY A 60 -4.99 4.73 -22.18
C GLY A 60 -4.73 4.94 -20.69
N TRP A 61 -4.48 3.86 -19.94
CA TRP A 61 -4.15 3.95 -18.51
C TRP A 61 -2.77 4.55 -18.27
N VAL A 62 -1.80 4.26 -19.14
CA VAL A 62 -0.46 4.87 -19.05
C VAL A 62 -0.54 6.39 -19.20
N GLN A 63 -1.35 6.87 -20.15
CA GLN A 63 -1.54 8.32 -20.33
C GLN A 63 -2.33 8.94 -19.18
N ALA A 64 -3.41 8.30 -18.72
CA ALA A 64 -4.18 8.78 -17.58
C ALA A 64 -3.31 8.90 -16.30
N LEU A 65 -2.39 7.96 -16.08
CA LEU A 65 -1.43 8.03 -14.98
C LEU A 65 -0.44 9.18 -15.12
N ARG A 66 0.03 9.46 -16.34
CA ARG A 66 0.94 10.59 -16.64
C ARG A 66 0.24 11.92 -16.43
N GLU A 67 -0.99 12.05 -16.91
CA GLU A 67 -1.83 13.24 -16.70
C GLU A 67 -2.11 13.47 -15.22
N ALA A 68 -2.53 12.43 -14.49
CA ALA A 68 -2.71 12.52 -13.05
C ALA A 68 -1.42 12.91 -12.34
N LEU A 69 -0.27 12.39 -12.76
CA LEU A 69 1.01 12.76 -12.16
C LEU A 69 1.37 14.23 -12.44
N LEU A 70 1.07 14.75 -13.64
CA LEU A 70 1.28 16.15 -13.99
C LEU A 70 0.32 17.08 -13.22
N GLU A 71 -0.91 16.66 -12.98
CA GLU A 71 -1.92 17.41 -12.22
C GLU A 71 -1.59 17.47 -10.72
N TRP A 72 -1.29 16.31 -10.12
CA TRP A 72 -1.07 16.19 -8.67
C TRP A 72 0.38 16.39 -8.24
N GLY A 73 1.34 16.24 -9.16
CA GLY A 73 2.76 16.30 -8.87
C GLY A 73 3.23 17.63 -8.26
N PRO A 74 2.78 18.82 -8.70
CA PRO A 74 3.19 20.07 -8.06
C PRO A 74 2.79 20.17 -6.59
N ALA A 75 1.58 19.70 -6.24
CA ALA A 75 1.10 19.66 -4.86
C ALA A 75 1.91 18.68 -4.01
N LEU A 76 2.21 17.50 -4.55
CA LEU A 76 3.08 16.52 -3.92
C LEU A 76 4.50 17.09 -3.73
N GLN A 77 5.05 17.82 -4.70
CA GLN A 77 6.40 18.37 -4.65
C GLN A 77 6.49 19.45 -3.58
N ALA A 78 5.53 20.37 -3.53
CA ALA A 78 5.42 21.37 -2.48
C ALA A 78 5.29 20.71 -1.10
N TRP A 79 4.48 19.65 -1.00
CA TRP A 79 4.35 18.89 0.25
C TRP A 79 5.69 18.28 0.66
N VAL A 80 6.41 17.61 -0.24
CA VAL A 80 7.72 17.01 0.07
C VAL A 80 8.75 18.07 0.43
N GLN A 81 8.85 19.16 -0.33
CA GLN A 81 9.81 20.24 -0.04
C GLN A 81 9.51 20.99 1.26
N SER A 82 8.30 20.88 1.80
CA SER A 82 7.95 21.50 3.09
C SER A 82 8.61 20.81 4.30
N TRP A 83 9.13 19.59 4.13
CA TRP A 83 9.80 18.88 5.21
C TRP A 83 11.32 19.08 5.12
N PRO A 84 11.96 19.62 6.18
CA PRO A 84 13.41 19.69 6.23
C PRO A 84 14.00 18.26 6.34
N ASP A 85 14.87 17.91 5.40
CA ASP A 85 15.65 16.67 5.37
C ASP A 85 14.86 15.35 5.41
N LEU A 86 13.88 15.23 4.49
CA LEU A 86 13.19 13.96 4.23
C LEU A 86 14.17 12.84 3.85
N SER A 87 15.28 13.14 3.18
CA SER A 87 16.20 12.12 2.68
C SER A 87 16.84 11.29 3.80
N GLY A 88 17.22 11.93 4.93
CA GLY A 88 17.85 11.26 6.07
C GLY A 88 16.90 10.36 6.85
N TRP A 89 15.62 10.75 6.97
CA TRP A 89 14.65 10.07 7.84
C TRP A 89 13.59 9.26 7.08
N ALA A 90 13.37 9.51 5.78
CA ALA A 90 12.33 8.85 5.01
C ALA A 90 12.49 7.34 5.00
N SER A 91 13.73 6.83 4.90
CA SER A 91 13.94 5.38 4.97
C SER A 91 13.46 4.81 6.31
N LEU A 92 13.79 5.46 7.43
CA LEU A 92 13.37 5.04 8.77
C LEU A 92 11.85 5.16 8.95
N LEU A 93 11.25 6.27 8.51
CA LEU A 93 9.81 6.50 8.59
C LEU A 93 9.03 5.49 7.75
N ILE A 94 9.50 5.19 6.53
CA ILE A 94 8.87 4.22 5.64
C ILE A 94 8.99 2.81 6.19
N TRP A 95 10.16 2.43 6.73
CA TRP A 95 10.33 1.14 7.40
C TRP A 95 9.46 1.02 8.66
N GLY A 96 9.39 2.09 9.47
CA GLY A 96 8.56 2.15 10.66
C GLY A 96 7.07 2.05 10.33
N LEU A 97 6.61 2.80 9.32
CA LEU A 97 5.23 2.79 8.84
C LEU A 97 4.86 1.42 8.24
N TRP A 98 5.75 0.84 7.42
CA TRP A 98 5.56 -0.49 6.85
C TRP A 98 5.47 -1.57 7.95
N GLY A 99 6.41 -1.54 8.92
CA GLY A 99 6.43 -2.46 10.04
C GLY A 99 5.19 -2.34 10.93
N LEU A 100 4.81 -1.12 11.27
CA LEU A 100 3.61 -0.84 12.08
C LEU A 100 2.34 -1.33 11.39
N GLY A 101 2.18 -1.03 10.10
CA GLY A 101 1.03 -1.50 9.32
C GLY A 101 1.00 -3.03 9.20
N SER A 102 2.16 -3.67 9.02
CA SER A 102 2.25 -5.14 9.00
C SER A 102 1.83 -5.78 10.31
N VAL A 103 2.28 -5.21 11.44
CA VAL A 103 1.90 -5.69 12.79
C VAL A 103 0.41 -5.49 13.03
N LEU A 104 -0.15 -4.32 12.71
CA LEU A 104 -1.57 -4.04 12.87
C LEU A 104 -2.45 -4.99 12.04
N LEU A 105 -2.06 -5.25 10.79
CA LEU A 105 -2.77 -6.19 9.91
C LEU A 105 -2.69 -7.64 10.43
N PHE A 106 -1.54 -8.05 10.97
CA PHE A 106 -1.42 -9.34 11.64
C PHE A 106 -2.32 -9.46 12.87
N ILE A 107 -2.32 -8.44 13.73
CA ILE A 107 -3.19 -8.39 14.92
C ILE A 107 -4.66 -8.44 14.51
N ALA A 108 -5.06 -7.71 13.47
CA ALA A 108 -6.42 -7.74 12.94
C ALA A 108 -6.81 -9.14 12.44
N GLY A 109 -5.92 -9.81 11.69
CA GLY A 109 -6.13 -11.19 11.22
C GLY A 109 -6.28 -12.19 12.38
N LEU A 110 -5.45 -12.06 13.42
CA LEU A 110 -5.54 -12.87 14.63
C LEU A 110 -6.82 -12.60 15.44
N ALA A 111 -7.18 -11.34 15.63
CA ALA A 111 -8.39 -10.93 16.35
C ALA A 111 -9.65 -11.45 15.65
N LEU A 112 -9.71 -11.33 14.32
CA LEU A 112 -10.83 -11.83 13.52
C LEU A 112 -10.92 -13.36 13.59
N SER A 113 -9.79 -14.06 13.51
CA SER A 113 -9.73 -15.53 13.67
C SER A 113 -10.19 -15.96 15.07
N GLY A 114 -9.77 -15.24 16.11
CA GLY A 114 -10.18 -15.46 17.49
C GLY A 114 -11.69 -15.25 17.68
N LEU A 115 -12.26 -14.18 17.13
CA LEU A 115 -13.70 -13.93 17.16
C LEU A 115 -14.50 -15.04 16.48
N ILE A 116 -14.06 -15.52 15.30
CA ILE A 116 -14.74 -16.62 14.62
C ILE A 116 -14.65 -17.91 15.46
N ALA A 117 -13.51 -18.19 16.09
CA ALA A 117 -13.35 -19.35 16.97
C ALA A 117 -14.28 -19.27 18.21
N LEU A 118 -14.39 -18.09 18.83
CA LEU A 118 -15.28 -17.82 19.96
C LEU A 118 -16.76 -18.02 19.59
N VAL A 119 -17.21 -17.48 18.44
CA VAL A 119 -18.58 -17.63 17.94
C VAL A 119 -18.90 -19.09 17.59
N ARG A 120 -17.93 -19.86 17.09
CA ARG A 120 -18.12 -21.30 16.87
C ARG A 120 -18.23 -22.07 18.18
N ARG A 121 -17.43 -21.73 19.18
CA ARG A 121 -17.45 -22.37 20.51
C ARG A 121 -18.75 -22.07 21.28
N SER A 122 -19.37 -20.91 21.08
CA SER A 122 -20.66 -20.61 21.72
C SER A 122 -21.80 -21.39 21.07
N ARG A 123 -21.82 -21.51 19.73
CA ARG A 123 -22.82 -22.31 18.99
C ARG A 123 -22.77 -23.81 19.29
N GLY A 124 -21.59 -24.37 19.56
CA GLY A 124 -21.44 -25.78 19.93
C GLY A 124 -21.92 -26.11 21.35
N ARG A 125 -21.88 -25.15 22.28
CA ARG A 125 -22.31 -25.35 23.68
C ARG A 125 -23.82 -25.33 23.87
N THR A 126 -24.53 -24.55 23.06
CA THR A 126 -26.01 -24.45 23.12
C THR A 126 -26.74 -25.73 22.70
N VAL A 127 -26.10 -26.63 21.95
CA VAL A 127 -26.71 -27.90 21.48
C VAL A 127 -26.66 -29.02 22.53
N SER A 128 -25.78 -28.91 23.54
CA SER A 128 -25.52 -29.99 24.51
C SER A 128 -26.43 -29.98 25.76
N THR A 129 -27.21 -28.93 25.98
CA THR A 129 -28.06 -28.75 27.18
C THR A 129 -29.55 -29.03 26.93
N GLY A 130 -29.90 -29.66 25.81
CA GLY A 130 -31.29 -29.96 25.43
C GLY A 130 -31.57 -31.43 25.11
N GLY A 131 -30.82 -32.37 25.70
CA GLY A 131 -31.03 -33.81 25.56
C GLY A 131 -31.40 -34.45 26.88
#